data_AF-A0A418MF45-F1
#
_entry.id   AF-A0A418MF45-F1
#
_cell.length_a   1.000
_cell.length_b   1.000
_cell.length_c   1.000
_cell.angle_alpha   90.00
_cell.angle_beta   90.00
_cell.angle_gamma   90.00
#
_symmetry.space_group_name_H-M   'P 1'
#
loop_
_entity.id
_entity.type
_entity.pdbx_description
1 polymer ?
#
loop_
_entity_poly.entity_id
_entity_poly.type
_entity_poly.pdbx_seq_one_letter_code
_entity_poly.pdbx_strand_id
1 'polypeptide(L)'
;MNPTLNMPGAWAAVRDVPPSLSPVSLNKTLYVAKLSDEFSMTPEAIPGLESVEDVMEHFKPEVGVTLEDEQGGSSYETFQFRQMGDFSREGLVEQSKLMRDLNRKILDLQKIDMQLRSNKLLQNALLNAEARLAMLEMIQQMLDEIEQAS
;
A
#
# COMPACT_ATOMS: atom_id res chain seq x y z
N MET A 1 -6.53 30.12 45.12
CA MET A 1 -7.46 29.99 43.99
C MET A 1 -7.09 31.05 42.96
N ASN A 2 -6.49 30.66 41.85
CA ASN A 2 -6.29 31.54 40.69
C ASN A 2 -6.99 30.88 39.51
N PRO A 3 -8.06 31.46 38.95
CA PRO A 3 -8.74 30.86 37.82
C PRO A 3 -7.94 31.21 36.57
N THR A 4 -7.19 30.27 36.01
CA THR A 4 -6.69 30.40 34.65
C THR A 4 -7.87 30.22 33.71
N LEU A 5 -8.41 31.35 33.28
CA LEU A 5 -9.43 31.48 32.26
C LEU A 5 -8.85 30.93 30.94
N ASN A 6 -9.12 29.66 30.65
CA ASN A 6 -8.76 29.04 29.38
C ASN A 6 -9.79 29.50 28.32
N MET A 7 -9.49 30.59 27.62
CA MET A 7 -10.28 30.98 26.45
C MET A 7 -9.99 30.02 25.29
N PRO A 8 -10.99 29.61 24.49
CA PRO A 8 -10.75 28.82 23.29
C PRO A 8 -9.88 29.62 22.32
N GLY A 9 -8.65 29.15 22.08
CA GLY A 9 -7.62 29.85 21.30
C GLY A 9 -6.45 30.41 22.13
N ALA A 10 -6.44 30.26 23.45
CA ALA A 10 -5.27 30.56 24.27
C ALA A 10 -4.18 29.52 24.02
N TRP A 11 -2.99 29.98 23.62
CA TRP A 11 -1.77 29.17 23.56
C TRP A 11 -1.55 28.49 24.91
N ALA A 12 -1.16 27.20 24.91
CA ALA A 12 -0.87 26.47 26.14
C ALA A 12 0.10 27.29 27.01
N ALA A 13 -0.22 27.46 28.30
CA ALA A 13 0.68 28.18 29.19
C ALA A 13 2.02 27.44 29.21
N VAL A 14 3.14 28.16 29.26
CA VAL A 14 4.51 27.59 29.20
C VAL A 14 4.74 26.48 30.26
N ARG A 15 3.93 26.42 31.33
CA ARG A 15 3.98 25.36 32.36
C ARG A 15 3.36 24.03 31.92
N ASP A 16 2.48 24.04 30.93
CA ASP A 16 1.82 22.85 30.38
C ASP A 16 2.63 22.24 29.22
N VAL A 17 3.68 22.93 28.78
CA VAL A 17 4.61 22.45 27.75
C VAL A 17 5.69 21.62 28.44
N PRO A 18 5.80 20.31 28.15
CA PRO A 18 6.84 19.49 28.73
C PRO A 18 8.23 20.05 28.41
N PRO A 19 9.24 19.91 29.30
CA PRO A 19 10.56 20.49 29.10
C PRO A 19 11.27 20.02 27.83
N SER A 20 10.91 18.84 27.31
CA SER A 20 11.35 18.30 26.02
C SER A 20 10.91 19.16 24.83
N LEU A 21 9.83 19.93 24.98
CA LEU A 21 9.27 20.85 23.99
C LEU A 21 9.64 22.31 24.28
N SER A 22 10.74 22.54 25.04
CA SER A 22 11.36 23.85 25.32
C SER A 22 11.25 24.77 24.09
N PRO A 23 10.90 26.06 24.26
CA PRO A 23 10.39 26.89 23.18
C PRO A 23 11.24 26.76 21.93
N VAL A 24 10.62 26.15 20.92
CA VAL A 24 11.18 25.99 19.58
C VAL A 24 11.68 27.36 19.15
N SER A 25 12.96 27.47 18.83
CA SER A 25 13.55 28.77 18.48
C SER A 25 12.78 29.36 17.30
N LEU A 26 12.67 30.70 17.22
CA LEU A 26 11.86 31.40 16.21
C LEU A 26 12.19 31.00 14.74
N ASN A 27 13.34 30.38 14.51
CA ASN A 27 13.80 29.88 13.22
C ASN A 27 13.56 28.37 13.00
N LYS A 28 12.82 27.70 13.87
CA LYS A 28 12.50 26.27 13.78
C LYS A 28 10.99 26.07 13.75
N THR A 29 10.56 25.06 13.01
CA THR A 29 9.16 24.64 12.93
C THR A 29 8.99 23.33 13.68
N LEU A 30 7.98 23.26 14.56
CA LEU A 30 7.57 22.01 15.18
C LEU A 30 6.38 21.43 14.42
N TYR A 31 6.54 20.21 13.91
CA TYR A 31 5.46 19.47 13.28
C TYR A 31 4.89 18.46 14.27
N VAL A 32 3.59 18.51 14.52
CA VAL A 32 2.89 17.59 15.42
C VAL A 32 1.82 16.86 14.63
N ALA A 33 2.02 15.55 14.46
CA ALA A 33 1.07 14.67 13.81
C ALA A 33 1.18 13.25 14.39
N LYS A 34 0.13 12.46 14.22
CA LYS A 34 0.20 11.01 14.46
C LYS A 34 0.92 10.37 13.27
N LEU A 35 2.18 10.01 13.45
CA LEU A 35 3.02 9.43 12.40
C LEU A 35 3.06 7.89 12.43
N SER A 36 2.76 7.27 13.57
CA SER A 36 2.67 5.82 13.76
C SER A 36 1.44 5.46 14.59
N ASP A 37 0.96 4.22 14.47
CA ASP A 37 -0.17 3.73 15.27
C ASP A 37 0.18 3.53 16.74
N GLU A 38 1.41 3.10 17.02
CA GLU A 38 1.97 3.08 18.37
C GLU A 38 2.51 4.47 18.73
N PHE A 39 2.02 5.04 19.84
CA PHE A 39 2.51 6.32 20.35
C PHE A 39 2.97 6.17 21.80
N SER A 40 4.09 6.84 22.13
CA SER A 40 4.50 7.00 23.51
C SER A 40 3.59 8.02 24.21
N MET A 41 3.19 7.72 25.46
CA MET A 41 2.45 8.64 26.31
C MET A 41 3.24 9.90 26.67
N THR A 42 4.57 9.88 26.47
CA THR A 42 5.45 11.03 26.72
C THR A 42 5.83 11.69 25.39
N PRO A 43 5.40 12.94 25.13
CA PRO A 43 5.79 13.65 23.91
C PRO A 43 7.28 14.03 23.95
N GLU A 44 8.01 13.59 22.93
CA GLU A 44 9.43 13.87 22.73
C GLU A 44 9.61 14.68 21.44
N ALA A 45 10.35 15.80 21.51
CA ALA A 45 10.81 16.48 20.31
C ALA A 45 12.10 15.82 19.83
N ILE A 46 12.05 15.19 18.67
CA ILE A 46 13.21 14.56 18.04
C ILE A 46 13.88 15.60 17.13
N PRO A 47 15.10 16.09 17.45
CA PRO A 47 15.82 17.00 16.58
C PRO A 47 16.52 16.23 15.44
N GLY A 48 16.81 16.91 14.34
CA GLY A 48 17.66 16.38 13.25
C GLY A 48 16.94 15.57 12.19
N LEU A 49 15.59 15.56 12.19
CA LEU A 49 14.79 15.06 11.07
C LEU A 49 14.62 16.20 10.05
N GLU A 50 15.47 16.24 9.04
CA GLU A 50 15.47 17.32 8.03
C GLU A 50 14.83 16.89 6.71
N SER A 51 14.75 15.59 6.45
CA SER A 51 14.13 14.99 5.27
C SER A 51 12.96 14.07 5.60
N VAL A 52 12.15 13.74 4.59
CA VAL A 52 11.04 12.78 4.75
C VAL A 52 11.59 11.38 5.01
N GLU A 53 12.74 11.07 4.43
CA GLU A 53 13.47 9.82 4.62
C GLU A 53 13.90 9.64 6.08
N ASP A 54 14.43 10.68 6.73
CA ASP A 54 14.81 10.62 8.15
C ASP A 54 13.58 10.32 9.03
N VAL A 55 12.44 10.93 8.72
CA VAL A 55 11.17 10.69 9.42
C VAL A 55 10.72 9.24 9.22
N MET A 56 10.74 8.73 7.99
CA MET A 56 10.37 7.34 7.67
C MET A 56 11.30 6.33 8.36
N GLU A 57 12.61 6.57 8.36
CA GLU A 57 13.60 5.69 9.01
C GLU A 57 13.47 5.69 10.53
N HIS A 58 13.08 6.82 11.13
CA HIS A 58 12.88 6.93 12.56
C HIS A 58 11.57 6.27 13.02
N PHE A 59 10.45 6.63 12.38
CA PHE A 59 9.12 6.23 12.82
C PHE A 59 8.67 4.87 12.29
N LYS A 60 9.30 4.36 11.22
CA LYS A 60 9.06 3.05 10.59
C LYS A 60 7.59 2.64 10.59
N PRO A 61 6.72 3.41 9.93
CA PRO A 61 5.30 3.15 9.97
C PRO A 61 4.98 1.76 9.43
N GLU A 62 4.15 1.03 10.17
CA GLU A 62 3.60 -0.26 9.77
C GLU A 62 2.10 -0.30 10.03
N VAL A 63 1.38 -1.04 9.21
CA VAL A 63 -0.08 -1.21 9.35
C VAL A 63 -0.46 -2.66 9.04
N GLY A 64 -1.21 -3.27 9.94
CA GLY A 64 -1.81 -4.58 9.73
C GLY A 64 -3.20 -4.45 9.11
N VAL A 65 -3.38 -5.02 7.92
CA VAL A 65 -4.64 -4.96 7.18
C VAL A 65 -5.11 -6.38 6.88
N THR A 66 -6.39 -6.64 7.13
CA THR A 66 -7.05 -7.86 6.65
C THR A 66 -7.54 -7.62 5.22
N LEU A 67 -7.00 -8.39 4.29
CA LEU A 67 -7.44 -8.44 2.90
C LEU A 67 -8.47 -9.54 2.73
N GLU A 68 -9.43 -9.32 1.84
CA GLU A 68 -10.43 -10.32 1.44
C GLU A 68 -10.17 -10.74 -0.01
N ASP A 69 -10.15 -12.05 -0.26
CA ASP A 69 -10.02 -12.61 -1.59
C ASP A 69 -11.37 -12.70 -2.32
N GLU A 70 -11.34 -13.04 -3.61
CA GLU A 70 -12.55 -13.18 -4.44
C GLU A 70 -13.49 -14.31 -3.98
N GLN A 71 -13.01 -15.23 -3.14
CA GLN A 71 -13.77 -16.34 -2.56
C GLN A 71 -14.24 -16.07 -1.13
N GLY A 72 -14.01 -14.87 -0.59
CA GLY A 72 -14.35 -14.48 0.78
C GLY A 72 -13.34 -14.96 1.84
N GLY A 73 -12.20 -15.50 1.44
CA GLY A 73 -11.08 -15.82 2.32
C GLY A 73 -10.39 -14.55 2.81
N SER A 74 -10.18 -14.45 4.11
CA SER A 74 -9.47 -13.32 4.72
C SER A 74 -8.01 -13.65 4.98
N SER A 75 -7.08 -12.83 4.50
CA SER A 75 -5.65 -12.89 4.85
C SER A 75 -5.25 -11.65 5.65
N TYR A 76 -4.59 -11.83 6.78
CA TYR A 76 -4.00 -10.72 7.53
C TYR A 76 -2.57 -10.49 7.04
N GLU A 77 -2.28 -9.29 6.57
CA GLU A 77 -0.97 -8.90 6.06
C GLU A 77 -0.51 -7.59 6.70
N THR A 78 0.79 -7.51 6.99
CA THR A 78 1.40 -6.30 7.57
C THR A 78 2.20 -5.58 6.50
N PHE A 79 1.83 -4.32 6.24
CA PHE A 79 2.53 -3.44 5.31
C PHE A 79 3.53 -2.57 6.08
N GLN A 80 4.73 -2.43 5.54
CA GLN A 80 5.81 -1.62 6.10
C GLN A 80 6.18 -0.53 5.10
N PHE A 81 6.31 0.70 5.58
CA PHE A 81 6.65 1.84 4.74
C PHE A 81 8.02 2.38 5.11
N ARG A 82 8.99 2.25 4.20
CA ARG A 82 10.37 2.72 4.37
C ARG A 82 10.67 3.96 3.52
N GLN A 83 9.94 4.11 2.43
CA GLN A 83 10.07 5.21 1.47
C GLN A 83 8.69 5.66 0.99
N MET A 84 8.61 6.87 0.42
CA MET A 84 7.34 7.37 -0.12
C MET A 84 6.74 6.49 -1.23
N GLY A 85 7.58 5.77 -1.97
CA GLY A 85 7.13 4.82 -3.01
C GLY A 85 6.32 3.65 -2.46
N ASP A 86 6.50 3.28 -1.19
CA ASP A 86 5.80 2.13 -0.59
C ASP A 86 4.31 2.41 -0.39
N PHE A 87 3.91 3.69 -0.37
CA PHE A 87 2.51 4.11 -0.34
C PHE A 87 1.84 4.10 -1.72
N SER A 88 2.61 3.87 -2.80
CA SER A 88 2.05 3.74 -4.13
C SER A 88 1.34 2.40 -4.29
N ARG A 89 0.51 2.29 -5.33
CA ARG A 89 -0.16 1.03 -5.67
C ARG A 89 0.86 -0.08 -5.91
N GLU A 90 1.94 0.22 -6.61
CA GLU A 90 3.01 -0.73 -6.91
C GLU A 90 3.72 -1.16 -5.62
N GLY A 91 4.06 -0.22 -4.75
CA GLY A 91 4.70 -0.51 -3.46
C GLY A 91 3.85 -1.41 -2.56
N LEU A 92 2.54 -1.16 -2.49
CA LEU A 92 1.59 -2.00 -1.76
C LEU A 92 1.47 -3.39 -2.40
N VAL A 93 1.32 -3.44 -3.72
CA VAL A 93 1.22 -4.71 -4.45
C VAL A 93 2.44 -5.56 -4.18
N GLU A 94 3.66 -5.02 -4.25
CA GLU A 94 4.91 -5.77 -4.06
C GLU A 94 5.04 -6.44 -2.69
N GLN A 95 4.47 -5.83 -1.65
CA GLN A 95 4.52 -6.34 -0.28
C GLN A 95 3.53 -7.50 -0.05
N SER A 96 2.40 -7.51 -0.78
CA SER A 96 1.37 -8.53 -0.62
C SER A 96 1.58 -9.71 -1.58
N LYS A 97 1.49 -10.95 -1.07
CA LYS A 97 1.50 -12.13 -1.96
C LYS A 97 0.22 -12.19 -2.79
N LEU A 98 -0.92 -12.00 -2.15
CA LEU A 98 -2.23 -12.03 -2.80
C LEU A 98 -2.32 -10.98 -3.92
N MET A 99 -1.92 -9.72 -3.63
CA MET A 99 -2.01 -8.67 -4.63
C MET A 99 -1.01 -8.87 -5.78
N ARG A 100 0.20 -9.41 -5.52
CA ARG A 100 1.14 -9.77 -6.61
C ARG A 100 0.55 -10.80 -7.55
N ASP A 101 -0.05 -11.85 -7.01
CA ASP A 101 -0.64 -12.91 -7.81
C ASP A 101 -1.83 -12.39 -8.63
N LEU A 102 -2.69 -11.54 -8.05
CA LEU A 102 -3.75 -10.85 -8.79
C LEU A 102 -3.20 -9.91 -9.87
N ASN A 103 -2.16 -9.12 -9.56
CA ASN A 103 -1.56 -8.21 -10.52
C ASN A 103 -0.94 -8.97 -11.71
N ARG A 104 -0.30 -10.12 -11.47
CA ARG A 104 0.18 -11.00 -12.55
C ARG A 104 -0.97 -11.48 -13.43
N LYS A 105 -2.05 -12.00 -12.84
CA LYS A 105 -3.24 -12.41 -13.60
C LYS A 105 -3.80 -11.28 -14.45
N ILE A 106 -3.91 -10.07 -13.91
CA ILE A 106 -4.37 -8.88 -14.65
C ILE A 106 -3.45 -8.60 -15.84
N LEU A 107 -2.13 -8.59 -15.63
CA LEU A 107 -1.16 -8.34 -16.70
C LEU A 107 -1.20 -9.41 -17.79
N ASP A 108 -1.36 -10.68 -17.41
CA ASP A 108 -1.44 -11.78 -18.36
C ASP A 108 -2.74 -11.71 -19.17
N LEU A 109 -3.88 -11.43 -18.52
CA LEU A 109 -5.16 -11.20 -19.20
C LEU A 109 -5.10 -10.00 -20.16
N GLN A 110 -4.43 -8.91 -19.78
CA GLN A 110 -4.23 -7.75 -20.66
C GLN A 110 -3.39 -8.10 -21.89
N LYS A 111 -2.34 -8.90 -21.74
CA LYS A 111 -1.54 -9.39 -22.88
C LYS A 111 -2.39 -10.24 -23.81
N ILE A 112 -3.19 -11.15 -23.25
CA ILE A 112 -4.12 -11.97 -24.03
C ILE A 112 -5.11 -11.08 -24.78
N ASP A 113 -5.75 -10.11 -24.12
CA ASP A 113 -6.69 -9.18 -24.76
C ASP A 113 -6.02 -8.39 -25.90
N MET A 114 -4.79 -7.89 -25.71
CA MET A 114 -4.02 -7.24 -26.78
C MET A 114 -3.76 -8.16 -27.98
N GLN A 115 -3.40 -9.42 -27.75
CA GLN A 115 -3.16 -10.39 -28.81
C GLN A 115 -4.45 -10.74 -29.56
N LEU A 116 -5.55 -10.90 -28.83
CA LEU A 116 -6.88 -11.11 -29.39
C LEU A 116 -7.35 -9.88 -30.20
N ARG A 117 -7.06 -8.66 -29.75
CA ARG A 117 -7.40 -7.43 -30.47
C ARG A 117 -6.58 -7.18 -31.71
N SER A 118 -5.30 -7.54 -31.70
CA SER A 118 -4.40 -7.27 -32.81
C SER A 118 -4.56 -8.26 -33.96
N ASN A 119 -5.08 -9.47 -33.71
CA ASN A 119 -5.20 -10.52 -34.72
C ASN A 119 -6.65 -10.72 -35.20
N LYS A 120 -6.96 -10.18 -36.40
CA LYS A 120 -8.27 -10.31 -37.06
C LYS A 120 -8.67 -11.78 -37.34
N LEU A 121 -7.71 -12.66 -37.60
CA LEU A 121 -7.98 -14.08 -37.81
C LEU A 121 -8.48 -14.73 -36.50
N LEU A 122 -7.81 -14.43 -35.38
CA LEU A 122 -8.23 -14.91 -34.07
C LEU A 122 -9.58 -14.33 -33.65
N GLN A 123 -9.85 -13.06 -33.93
CA GLN A 123 -11.19 -12.47 -33.68
C GLN A 123 -12.28 -13.20 -34.44
N ASN A 124 -12.08 -13.42 -35.74
CA ASN A 124 -13.05 -14.10 -36.58
C ASN A 124 -13.22 -15.57 -36.18
N ALA A 125 -12.13 -16.25 -35.80
CA ALA A 125 -12.18 -17.60 -35.25
C ALA A 125 -12.94 -17.66 -33.93
N LEU A 126 -12.75 -16.67 -33.04
CA LEU A 126 -13.50 -16.59 -31.79
C LEU A 126 -15.00 -16.33 -32.02
N LEU A 127 -15.40 -15.62 -33.08
CA LEU A 127 -16.82 -15.42 -33.41
C LEU A 127 -17.51 -16.69 -33.91
N ASN A 128 -16.75 -17.66 -34.42
CA ASN A 128 -17.28 -18.96 -34.83
C ASN A 128 -17.26 -19.95 -33.65
N ALA A 129 -18.41 -20.52 -33.30
CA ALA A 129 -18.55 -21.44 -32.18
C ALA A 129 -17.69 -22.72 -32.33
N GLU A 130 -17.57 -23.25 -33.55
CA GLU A 130 -16.82 -24.48 -33.83
C GLU A 130 -15.30 -24.24 -33.72
N ALA A 131 -14.82 -23.12 -34.29
CA ALA A 131 -13.40 -22.74 -34.20
C ALA A 131 -12.99 -22.37 -32.76
N ARG A 132 -13.89 -21.77 -31.97
CA ARG A 132 -13.66 -21.48 -30.55
C ARG A 132 -13.52 -22.77 -29.72
N LEU A 133 -14.37 -23.77 -29.98
CA LEU A 133 -14.30 -25.07 -29.30
C LEU A 133 -13.01 -25.81 -29.65
N ALA A 134 -12.64 -25.87 -30.93
CA ALA A 134 -11.38 -26.47 -31.35
C ALA A 134 -10.16 -25.79 -30.72
N MET A 135 -10.20 -24.46 -30.57
CA MET A 135 -9.13 -23.69 -29.95
C MET A 135 -9.03 -23.95 -28.43
N LEU A 136 -10.17 -24.10 -27.74
CA LEU A 136 -10.20 -24.50 -26.33
C LEU A 136 -9.64 -25.91 -26.12
N GLU A 137 -10.05 -26.86 -26.96
CA GLU A 137 -9.58 -28.24 -26.91
C GLU A 137 -8.07 -28.35 -27.16
N MET A 138 -7.55 -27.57 -28.12
CA MET A 138 -6.10 -27.47 -28.35
C MET A 138 -5.36 -26.88 -27.14
N ILE A 139 -5.92 -25.85 -26.49
CA ILE A 139 -5.32 -25.27 -25.27
C ILE A 139 -5.34 -26.28 -24.12
N GLN A 140 -6.41 -27.05 -23.97
CA GLN A 140 -6.52 -28.10 -22.96
C GLN A 140 -5.49 -29.21 -23.21
N GLN A 141 -5.33 -29.66 -24.46
CA GLN A 141 -4.30 -30.63 -24.82
C GLN A 141 -2.89 -30.13 -24.52
N MET A 142 -2.59 -28.86 -24.85
CA MET A 142 -1.28 -28.27 -24.53
C MET A 142 -1.05 -28.17 -23.01
N LEU A 143 -2.09 -27.89 -22.23
CA LEU A 143 -2.00 -27.89 -20.76
C LEU A 143 -1.73 -29.30 -20.22
N ASP A 144 -2.48 -30.30 -20.69
CA ASP A 144 -2.31 -31.70 -20.30
C ASP A 144 -0.90 -32.20 -20.63
N GLU A 145 -0.35 -31.83 -21.80
CA GLU A 145 1.03 -32.15 -22.18
C GLU A 145 2.07 -31.52 -21.24
N ILE A 146 1.84 -30.27 -20.81
CA ILE A 146 2.74 -29.59 -19.87
C ILE A 146 2.65 -30.21 -18.47
N GLU A 147 1.45 -30.54 -17.99
CA GLU A 147 1.24 -31.19 -16.69
C GLU A 147 1.83 -32.61 -16.64
N GLN A 148 1.78 -33.35 -17.75
CA GLN A 148 2.42 -34.67 -17.84
C GLN A 148 3.95 -34.61 -17.95
N ALA A 149 4.49 -33.48 -18.40
CA ALA A 149 5.93 -33.26 -18.54
C ALA A 149 6.60 -32.69 -17.28
N SER A 150 5.81 -32.25 -16.29
CA SER A 150 6.25 -31.74 -14.98
C SER A 150 6.21 -32.79 -13.87
#